data_AF-A0AAJ7L626-F1
#
_entry.id   AF-A0AAJ7L626-F1
#
_cell.length_a   1.000
_cell.length_b   1.000
_cell.length_c   1.000
_cell.angle_alpha   90.00
_cell.angle_beta   90.00
_cell.angle_gamma   90.00
#
_symmetry.space_group_name_H-M   'P 1'
#
loop_
_entity.id
_entity.type
_entity.pdbx_description
1 polymer ?
#
loop_
_entity_poly.entity_id
_entity_poly.type
_entity_poly.pdbx_seq_one_letter_code
_entity_poly.pdbx_strand_id
1 'polypeptide(L)'
;MSVVSNGLKHVNSRAVAGQMPCTDLLRQQVRRSRSRAGVLAAPTNPTSREDFKLPERLKVTGKEESFVFYDSGEGDPDRILVFATPGNLNLLRNMMSASATYRRLLESIVGALNGSSPRLIHIDFEVAMIKELERAFPTTRILGCLFHFYQCQWRKIQSNPDLRRQYGEDPDFALQVRMFSALSFVPTRDLLPVFDSLLRSDFVKDNNYMLTPFINYFESTWVGRERSKPRMKHEWWNVHSSVLEGIARTNNAVEAWNSAFSKRVGSSNPNLFRFVEILITEQAKTDFMVNNCLAQGSNTLPKKRYRDRKKRLENLVSSYDQRGTLDFLEAIAHNISF
;
A
#
# COMPACT_ATOMS: atom_id res chain seq x y z
N MET A 1 24.88 12.71 -13.03
CA MET A 1 23.44 12.54 -13.39
C MET A 1 22.72 13.89 -13.29
N SER A 2 22.46 14.61 -14.38
CA SER A 2 21.31 15.54 -14.48
C SER A 2 21.15 16.01 -15.93
N VAL A 3 20.42 15.25 -16.75
CA VAL A 3 19.90 15.79 -18.03
C VAL A 3 18.38 15.72 -18.04
N VAL A 4 17.76 14.69 -17.45
CA VAL A 4 16.31 14.74 -17.16
C VAL A 4 15.99 15.71 -16.03
N SER A 5 16.82 15.82 -14.99
CA SER A 5 16.63 16.85 -13.96
C SER A 5 16.97 18.25 -14.50
N ASN A 6 18.04 18.45 -15.28
CA ASN A 6 18.31 19.77 -15.87
C ASN A 6 17.29 20.15 -16.96
N GLY A 7 16.82 19.21 -17.77
CA GLY A 7 15.75 19.43 -18.73
C GLY A 7 14.42 19.78 -18.05
N LEU A 8 14.04 19.06 -16.99
CA LEU A 8 12.80 19.33 -16.24
C LEU A 8 12.91 20.53 -15.28
N LYS A 9 14.11 20.91 -14.83
CA LYS A 9 14.37 22.13 -14.03
C LYS A 9 14.06 23.41 -14.81
N HIS A 10 14.15 23.38 -16.14
CA HIS A 10 13.83 24.52 -16.99
C HIS A 10 12.43 24.46 -17.63
N VAL A 11 11.68 23.37 -17.43
CA VAL A 11 10.26 23.30 -17.83
C VAL A 11 9.41 23.92 -16.73
N ASN A 12 9.43 25.26 -16.66
CA ASN A 12 8.60 26.05 -15.76
C ASN A 12 7.16 26.20 -16.27
N SER A 13 6.89 25.85 -17.53
CA SER A 13 5.56 25.96 -18.13
C SER A 13 4.75 24.67 -17.97
N ARG A 14 3.62 24.78 -17.26
CA ARG A 14 2.60 23.70 -17.16
C ARG A 14 2.09 23.26 -18.54
N ALA A 15 2.02 24.17 -19.51
CA ALA A 15 1.57 23.88 -20.87
C ALA A 15 2.55 22.97 -21.62
N VAL A 16 3.86 23.15 -21.40
CA VAL A 16 4.91 22.35 -22.05
C VAL A 16 5.03 20.97 -21.39
N ALA A 17 4.92 20.89 -20.06
CA ALA A 17 4.98 19.62 -19.34
C ALA A 17 3.90 18.64 -19.83
N GLY A 18 2.67 19.13 -20.06
CA GLY A 18 1.52 18.38 -20.55
C GLY A 18 1.57 17.96 -22.02
N GLN A 19 2.59 18.33 -22.78
CA GLN A 19 2.75 17.96 -24.21
C GLN A 19 3.93 17.00 -24.45
N MET A 20 4.71 16.64 -23.42
CA MET A 20 5.90 15.80 -23.58
C MET A 20 5.56 14.29 -23.70
N PRO A 21 6.27 13.53 -24.56
CA PRO A 21 6.05 12.09 -24.72
C PRO A 21 6.48 11.28 -23.47
N CYS A 22 5.89 10.09 -23.33
CA CYS A 22 6.06 9.23 -22.14
C CYS A 22 7.52 8.75 -21.93
N THR A 23 7.87 8.60 -20.65
CA THR A 23 9.21 8.57 -20.04
C THR A 23 10.25 7.57 -20.57
N ASP A 24 9.91 6.64 -21.47
CA ASP A 24 10.80 5.54 -21.84
C ASP A 24 11.95 5.96 -22.79
N LEU A 25 11.73 6.92 -23.68
CA LEU A 25 12.79 7.46 -24.56
C LEU A 25 13.81 8.31 -23.78
N LEU A 26 13.36 8.97 -22.70
CA LEU A 26 14.21 9.75 -21.80
C LEU A 26 15.13 8.86 -20.94
N ARG A 27 14.78 7.58 -20.72
CA ARG A 27 15.58 6.64 -19.91
C ARG A 27 16.92 6.26 -20.57
N GLN A 28 16.97 6.14 -21.89
CA GLN A 28 18.12 5.58 -22.60
C GLN A 28 19.25 6.60 -22.81
N GLN A 29 18.93 7.86 -23.11
CA GLN A 29 19.90 8.96 -23.19
C GLN A 29 20.50 9.32 -21.82
N VAL A 30 19.69 9.22 -20.76
CA VAL A 30 20.12 9.45 -19.38
C VAL A 30 21.22 8.48 -18.94
N ARG A 31 21.18 7.22 -19.41
CA ARG A 31 22.17 6.21 -19.05
C ARG A 31 23.56 6.53 -19.63
N ARG A 32 23.62 7.13 -20.83
CA ARG A 32 24.88 7.49 -21.52
C ARG A 32 25.53 8.78 -20.97
N SER A 33 24.74 9.74 -20.51
CA SER A 33 25.29 11.02 -20.01
C SER A 33 25.87 10.94 -18.59
N ARG A 34 25.65 9.83 -17.87
CA ARG A 34 26.03 9.64 -16.45
C ARG A 34 27.46 9.13 -16.26
N SER A 35 28.07 8.52 -17.27
CA SER A 35 29.47 8.09 -17.21
C SER A 35 30.48 9.22 -17.37
N ARG A 36 30.06 10.42 -17.78
CA ARG A 36 30.95 11.53 -18.14
C ARG A 36 31.05 12.70 -17.15
N ALA A 37 30.18 12.80 -16.15
CA ALA A 37 30.15 13.95 -15.24
C ALA A 37 30.30 13.50 -13.78
N GLY A 38 31.55 13.55 -13.29
CA GLY A 38 31.90 13.34 -11.88
C GLY A 38 31.17 14.33 -10.97
N VAL A 39 30.61 13.84 -9.88
CA VAL A 39 29.80 14.60 -8.91
C VAL A 39 30.68 14.91 -7.70
N LEU A 40 30.70 16.17 -7.29
CA LEU A 40 31.27 16.66 -6.02
C LEU A 40 30.88 15.71 -4.87
N ALA A 41 31.85 15.32 -4.04
CA ALA A 41 31.64 14.37 -2.95
C ALA A 41 30.53 14.88 -2.02
N ALA A 42 29.48 14.06 -1.79
CA ALA A 42 28.45 14.37 -0.82
C ALA A 42 29.09 14.55 0.58
N PRO A 43 28.59 15.46 1.43
CA PRO A 43 29.13 15.65 2.77
C PRO A 43 29.10 14.33 3.56
N THR A 44 30.02 14.15 4.50
CA THR A 44 30.04 12.99 5.39
C THR A 44 28.75 12.90 6.18
N ASN A 45 28.24 11.68 6.38
CA ASN A 45 27.04 11.47 7.20
C ASN A 45 27.26 12.04 8.61
N PRO A 46 26.21 12.62 9.22
CA PRO A 46 26.28 13.02 10.62
C PRO A 46 26.46 11.79 11.51
N THR A 47 27.14 11.97 12.65
CA THR A 47 27.38 10.91 13.65
C THR A 47 26.21 10.74 14.62
N SER A 48 25.34 11.73 14.73
CA SER A 48 24.10 11.71 15.54
C SER A 48 22.94 12.34 14.76
N ARG A 49 21.69 12.11 15.19
CA ARG A 49 20.51 12.75 14.61
C ARG A 49 20.38 14.23 15.02
N GLU A 50 20.90 14.57 16.19
CA GLU A 50 20.86 15.91 16.78
C GLU A 50 21.72 16.90 16.00
N ASP A 51 22.92 16.44 15.59
CA ASP A 51 23.93 17.25 14.88
C ASP A 51 23.63 17.41 13.38
N PHE A 52 22.52 16.84 12.90
CA PHE A 52 22.22 16.85 11.49
C PHE A 52 21.89 18.27 11.00
N LYS A 53 22.66 18.78 10.04
CA LYS A 53 22.37 20.06 9.37
C LYS A 53 22.03 19.81 7.91
N LEU A 54 20.78 20.06 7.54
CA LEU A 54 20.34 19.97 6.16
C LEU A 54 20.74 21.25 5.39
N PRO A 55 21.60 21.17 4.36
CA PRO A 55 21.97 22.32 3.53
C PRO A 55 20.75 22.96 2.87
N GLU A 56 20.74 24.30 2.76
CA GLU A 56 19.63 25.05 2.13
C GLU A 56 19.25 24.53 0.74
N ARG A 57 20.24 24.14 -0.08
CA ARG A 57 20.02 23.56 -1.41
C ARG A 57 19.17 22.27 -1.42
N LEU A 58 19.06 21.59 -0.27
CA LEU A 58 18.30 20.35 -0.10
C LEU A 58 16.95 20.58 0.61
N LYS A 59 16.67 21.82 1.03
CA LYS A 59 15.37 22.20 1.62
C LYS A 59 14.32 22.57 0.58
N VAL A 60 14.73 22.75 -0.68
CA VAL A 60 13.87 23.16 -1.79
C VAL A 60 13.88 22.14 -2.93
N THR A 61 12.81 22.13 -3.72
CA THR A 61 12.74 21.36 -4.96
C THR A 61 13.55 22.01 -6.08
N GLY A 62 13.64 21.34 -7.24
CA GLY A 62 14.23 21.95 -8.44
C GLY A 62 13.49 23.17 -8.98
N LYS A 63 12.29 23.48 -8.47
CA LYS A 63 11.47 24.67 -8.78
C LYS A 63 11.48 25.71 -7.67
N GLU A 64 12.40 25.58 -6.70
CA GLU A 64 12.53 26.48 -5.54
C GLU A 64 11.32 26.46 -4.58
N GLU A 65 10.41 25.49 -4.71
CA GLU A 65 9.36 25.26 -3.71
C GLU A 65 9.92 24.60 -2.45
N SER A 66 9.39 24.96 -1.28
CA SER A 66 9.75 24.30 -0.01
C SER A 66 9.47 22.79 -0.09
N PHE A 67 10.46 22.00 0.32
CA PHE A 67 10.41 20.53 0.28
C PHE A 67 10.59 19.90 1.66
N VAL A 68 11.04 20.66 2.66
CA VAL A 68 11.00 20.23 4.06
C VAL A 68 9.70 20.75 4.66
N PHE A 69 8.76 19.84 4.84
CA PHE A 69 7.46 20.16 5.38
C PHE A 69 7.50 20.27 6.91
N TYR A 70 8.19 19.34 7.56
CA TYR A 70 8.33 19.30 9.01
C TYR A 70 9.75 18.91 9.40
N ASP A 71 10.23 19.53 10.47
CA ASP A 71 11.50 19.24 11.13
C ASP A 71 11.25 19.38 12.64
N SER A 72 11.44 18.32 13.42
CA SER A 72 11.23 18.38 14.87
C SER A 72 12.29 19.21 15.61
N GLY A 73 13.37 19.62 14.94
CA GLY A 73 14.33 20.61 15.43
C GLY A 73 15.74 20.07 15.70
N GLU A 74 16.71 20.99 15.69
CA GLU A 74 18.11 20.73 16.07
C GLU A 74 18.18 20.43 17.57
N GLY A 75 18.95 19.41 17.95
CA GLY A 75 19.04 18.93 19.36
C GLY A 75 18.01 17.88 19.78
N ASP A 76 17.14 17.41 18.88
CA ASP A 76 16.24 16.28 19.15
C ASP A 76 16.97 14.92 18.91
N PRO A 77 17.17 14.07 19.95
CA PRO A 77 17.82 12.75 19.82
C PRO A 77 17.12 11.84 18.80
N ASP A 78 15.83 12.08 18.60
CA ASP A 78 14.95 11.33 17.73
C ASP A 78 14.38 12.22 16.63
N ARG A 79 15.21 13.15 16.12
CA ARG A 79 14.81 14.13 15.10
C ARG A 79 14.08 13.49 13.92
N ILE A 80 12.95 14.08 13.56
CA ILE A 80 12.08 13.66 12.46
C ILE A 80 12.04 14.74 11.40
N LEU A 81 12.31 14.34 10.15
CA LEU A 81 12.16 15.18 8.97
C LEU A 81 11.07 14.61 8.07
N VAL A 82 10.13 15.45 7.65
CA VAL A 82 9.10 15.10 6.68
C VAL A 82 9.33 15.91 5.43
N PHE A 83 9.54 15.22 4.31
CA PHE A 83 9.71 15.84 3.00
C PHE A 83 8.41 15.77 2.22
N ALA A 84 7.82 16.93 1.92
CA ALA A 84 6.62 17.06 1.10
C ALA A 84 6.52 18.47 0.55
N THR A 85 5.91 18.61 -0.63
CA THR A 85 5.50 19.93 -1.15
C THR A 85 4.07 20.25 -0.68
N PRO A 86 3.70 21.53 -0.56
CA PRO A 86 2.32 21.93 -0.28
C PRO A 86 1.31 21.35 -1.28
N GLY A 87 1.70 21.25 -2.56
CA GLY A 87 0.89 20.62 -3.61
C GLY A 87 0.60 19.14 -3.34
N ASN A 88 1.59 18.37 -2.92
CA ASN A 88 1.40 16.95 -2.56
C ASN A 88 0.49 16.78 -1.34
N LEU A 89 0.63 17.63 -0.32
CA LEU A 89 -0.20 17.55 0.90
C LEU A 89 -1.68 17.80 0.59
N ASN A 90 -1.97 18.74 -0.32
CA ASN A 90 -3.33 18.96 -0.80
C ASN A 90 -3.90 17.72 -1.53
N LEU A 91 -3.08 17.00 -2.30
CA LEU A 91 -3.49 15.73 -2.94
C LEU A 91 -3.71 14.61 -1.91
N LEU A 92 -2.87 14.57 -0.87
CA LEU A 92 -2.88 13.54 0.18
C LEU A 92 -4.12 13.60 1.09
N ARG A 93 -4.80 14.76 1.15
CA ARG A 93 -6.09 14.92 1.87
C ARG A 93 -7.14 13.86 1.50
N ASN A 94 -7.04 13.26 0.31
CA ASN A 94 -8.02 12.30 -0.19
C ASN A 94 -7.69 10.82 0.09
N MET A 95 -6.42 10.45 0.35
CA MET A 95 -6.03 9.06 0.57
C MET A 95 -4.64 8.92 1.24
N MET A 96 -4.52 8.05 2.23
CA MET A 96 -3.26 7.79 2.95
C MET A 96 -2.90 6.30 3.03
N SER A 97 -1.59 6.01 3.14
CA SER A 97 -1.04 4.68 3.45
C SER A 97 0.10 4.83 4.47
N ALA A 98 0.19 3.93 5.44
CA ALA A 98 1.11 4.02 6.58
C ALA A 98 1.89 2.71 6.83
N SER A 99 3.05 2.81 7.50
CA SER A 99 3.98 1.72 7.90
C SER A 99 4.21 1.75 9.44
N ALA A 100 5.22 1.08 10.02
CA ALA A 100 5.33 0.63 11.43
C ALA A 100 5.95 1.53 12.56
N THR A 101 6.73 2.59 12.33
CA THR A 101 7.33 3.43 13.41
C THR A 101 6.53 4.72 13.76
N TYR A 102 5.35 4.66 14.41
CA TYR A 102 4.50 5.87 14.44
C TYR A 102 3.59 6.15 15.65
N ARG A 103 4.04 7.11 16.47
CA ARG A 103 3.14 8.11 17.09
C ARG A 103 3.57 9.51 16.70
N ARG A 104 4.86 9.81 16.87
CA ARG A 104 5.46 11.10 16.51
C ARG A 104 5.30 11.48 15.04
N LEU A 105 5.56 10.57 14.08
CA LEU A 105 5.29 10.91 12.67
C LEU A 105 3.77 11.03 12.40
N LEU A 106 2.89 10.27 13.08
CA LEU A 106 1.45 10.49 12.92
C LEU A 106 1.02 11.87 13.41
N GLU A 107 1.54 12.34 14.55
CA GLU A 107 1.33 13.71 15.03
C GLU A 107 1.82 14.74 14.01
N SER A 108 3.01 14.54 13.43
CA SER A 108 3.51 15.42 12.36
C SER A 108 2.61 15.41 11.13
N ILE A 109 2.07 14.25 10.73
CA ILE A 109 1.15 14.15 9.58
C ILE A 109 -0.21 14.76 9.92
N VAL A 110 -0.76 14.54 11.12
CA VAL A 110 -1.99 15.19 11.59
C VAL A 110 -1.84 16.70 11.59
N GLY A 111 -0.71 17.20 12.11
CA GLY A 111 -0.33 18.61 12.00
C GLY A 111 -0.26 19.07 10.55
N ALA A 112 0.31 18.25 9.65
CA ALA A 112 0.38 18.54 8.22
C ALA A 112 -0.98 18.68 7.53
N LEU A 113 -1.96 17.94 8.01
CA LEU A 113 -3.29 17.92 7.44
C LEU A 113 -4.17 19.07 7.95
N ASN A 114 -3.67 19.91 8.86
CA ASN A 114 -4.36 21.09 9.40
C ASN A 114 -5.80 20.78 9.85
N GLY A 115 -5.97 19.68 10.60
CA GLY A 115 -7.29 19.23 11.10
C GLY A 115 -8.15 18.49 10.06
N SER A 116 -7.68 18.31 8.82
CA SER A 116 -8.34 17.44 7.84
C SER A 116 -8.07 15.98 8.16
N SER A 117 -9.08 15.12 8.00
CA SER A 117 -8.94 13.67 8.11
C SER A 117 -9.05 13.01 6.73
N PRO A 118 -8.16 12.06 6.38
CA PRO A 118 -8.30 11.31 5.15
C PRO A 118 -9.59 10.48 5.17
N ARG A 119 -10.22 10.27 4.01
CA ARG A 119 -11.44 9.42 3.94
C ARG A 119 -11.12 7.95 4.19
N LEU A 120 -9.96 7.48 3.73
CA LEU A 120 -9.54 6.10 3.77
C LEU A 120 -8.02 6.01 4.03
N ILE A 121 -7.63 5.15 4.96
CA ILE A 121 -6.24 4.74 5.17
C ILE A 121 -6.08 3.28 4.76
N HIS A 122 -5.16 3.01 3.83
CA HIS A 122 -4.80 1.66 3.39
C HIS A 122 -3.50 1.17 4.03
N ILE A 123 -3.54 0.04 4.74
CA ILE A 123 -2.42 -0.38 5.60
C ILE A 123 -2.23 -1.89 5.69
N ASP A 124 -1.08 -2.30 6.20
CA ASP A 124 -0.79 -3.69 6.55
C ASP A 124 -1.36 -4.06 7.92
N PHE A 125 -1.40 -5.36 8.26
CA PHE A 125 -2.10 -5.86 9.45
C PHE A 125 -1.30 -5.76 10.76
N GLU A 126 -0.70 -4.59 11.01
CA GLU A 126 -0.03 -4.30 12.27
C GLU A 126 -1.01 -3.68 13.27
N VAL A 127 -1.43 -4.47 14.27
CA VAL A 127 -2.50 -4.06 15.22
C VAL A 127 -2.14 -2.81 16.01
N ALA A 128 -0.88 -2.65 16.44
CA ALA A 128 -0.45 -1.49 17.21
C ALA A 128 -0.62 -0.21 16.38
N MET A 129 -0.18 -0.26 15.12
CA MET A 129 -0.32 0.82 14.17
C MET A 129 -1.78 1.18 13.88
N ILE A 130 -2.61 0.18 13.55
CA ILE A 130 -4.03 0.41 13.28
C ILE A 130 -4.71 1.12 14.47
N LYS A 131 -4.38 0.74 15.70
CA LYS A 131 -4.92 1.40 16.90
C LYS A 131 -4.46 2.85 17.04
N GLU A 132 -3.20 3.17 16.75
CA GLU A 132 -2.72 4.55 16.78
C GLU A 132 -3.39 5.38 15.66
N LEU A 133 -3.64 4.79 14.48
CA LEU A 133 -4.38 5.45 13.40
C LEU A 133 -5.85 5.70 13.75
N GLU A 134 -6.54 4.76 14.39
CA GLU A 134 -7.92 4.99 14.86
C GLU A 134 -7.99 6.11 15.90
N ARG A 135 -6.95 6.26 16.74
CA ARG A 135 -6.87 7.38 17.70
C ARG A 135 -6.60 8.70 16.99
N ALA A 136 -5.67 8.70 16.04
CA ALA A 136 -5.29 9.90 15.29
C ALA A 136 -6.41 10.36 14.33
N PHE A 137 -7.17 9.43 13.77
CA PHE A 137 -8.21 9.69 12.78
C PHE A 137 -9.50 8.89 13.07
N PRO A 138 -10.28 9.25 14.11
CA PRO A 138 -11.42 8.45 14.57
C PRO A 138 -12.54 8.26 13.55
N THR A 139 -12.68 9.19 12.59
CA THR A 139 -13.71 9.14 11.54
C THR A 139 -13.22 8.51 10.24
N THR A 140 -11.93 8.16 10.14
CA THR A 140 -11.35 7.61 8.92
C THR A 140 -11.60 6.13 8.83
N ARG A 141 -12.01 5.67 7.65
CA ARG A 141 -12.08 4.24 7.35
C ARG A 141 -10.66 3.66 7.25
N ILE A 142 -10.38 2.61 8.00
CA ILE A 142 -9.14 1.85 7.87
C ILE A 142 -9.41 0.58 7.08
N LEU A 143 -8.62 0.35 6.04
CA LEU A 143 -8.70 -0.84 5.21
C LEU A 143 -7.35 -1.51 5.10
N GLY A 144 -7.30 -2.78 5.45
CA GLY A 144 -6.15 -3.64 5.35
C GLY A 144 -5.84 -4.01 3.90
N CYS A 145 -4.56 -4.27 3.62
CA CYS A 145 -4.12 -4.76 2.33
C CYS A 145 -4.55 -6.21 2.12
N LEU A 146 -5.42 -6.46 1.13
CA LEU A 146 -5.92 -7.80 0.81
C LEU A 146 -4.79 -8.79 0.47
N PHE A 147 -3.69 -8.31 -0.12
CA PHE A 147 -2.50 -9.13 -0.35
C PHE A 147 -1.86 -9.59 0.96
N HIS A 148 -1.75 -8.71 1.95
CA HIS A 148 -1.24 -9.08 3.27
C HIS A 148 -2.20 -9.98 4.05
N PHE A 149 -3.51 -9.82 3.87
CA PHE A 149 -4.52 -10.73 4.42
C PHE A 149 -4.32 -12.16 3.89
N TYR A 150 -4.10 -12.29 2.59
CA TYR A 150 -3.78 -13.56 1.93
C TYR A 150 -2.45 -14.15 2.41
N GLN A 151 -1.41 -13.33 2.53
CA GLN A 151 -0.13 -13.79 3.08
C GLN A 151 -0.26 -14.33 4.51
N CYS A 152 -1.07 -13.70 5.37
CA CYS A 152 -1.31 -14.19 6.73
C CYS A 152 -1.90 -15.61 6.73
N GLN A 153 -2.89 -15.85 5.86
CA GLN A 153 -3.51 -17.17 5.71
C GLN A 153 -2.54 -18.18 5.12
N TRP A 154 -1.77 -17.80 4.11
CA TRP A 154 -0.76 -18.65 3.51
C TRP A 154 0.31 -19.09 4.52
N ARG A 155 0.83 -18.17 5.34
CA ARG A 155 1.76 -18.51 6.43
C ARG A 155 1.14 -19.53 7.40
N LYS A 156 -0.16 -19.42 7.69
CA LYS A 156 -0.84 -20.39 8.54
C LYS A 156 -1.00 -21.76 7.87
N ILE A 157 -1.35 -21.80 6.58
CA ILE A 157 -1.37 -23.03 5.78
C ILE A 157 0.00 -23.70 5.81
N GLN A 158 1.07 -22.94 5.57
CA GLN A 158 2.44 -23.44 5.57
C GLN A 158 2.93 -23.95 6.93
N SER A 159 2.34 -23.48 8.03
CA SER A 159 2.72 -23.92 9.38
C SER A 159 2.29 -25.34 9.72
N ASN A 160 1.37 -25.93 8.95
CA ASN A 160 0.96 -27.32 9.08
C ASN A 160 1.44 -28.11 7.83
N PRO A 161 2.37 -29.06 7.97
CA PRO A 161 2.91 -29.82 6.84
C PRO A 161 1.86 -30.60 6.04
N ASP A 162 0.86 -31.19 6.70
CA ASP A 162 -0.20 -31.95 6.04
C ASP A 162 -1.10 -31.03 5.23
N LEU A 163 -1.52 -29.92 5.83
CA LEU A 163 -2.36 -28.92 5.18
C LEU A 163 -1.64 -28.29 3.98
N ARG A 164 -0.35 -27.96 4.15
CA ARG A 164 0.49 -27.41 3.07
C ARG A 164 0.60 -28.39 1.90
N ARG A 165 0.84 -29.68 2.18
CA ARG A 165 0.98 -30.71 1.16
C ARG A 165 -0.32 -30.89 0.40
N GLN A 166 -1.43 -31.11 1.11
CA GLN A 166 -2.74 -31.31 0.49
C GLN A 166 -3.16 -30.09 -0.35
N TYR A 167 -2.95 -28.87 0.15
CA TYR A 167 -3.20 -27.64 -0.60
C TYR A 167 -2.35 -27.55 -1.88
N GLY A 168 -1.14 -28.11 -1.90
CA GLY A 168 -0.26 -28.09 -3.07
C GLY A 168 -0.54 -29.19 -4.09
N GLU A 169 -1.05 -30.34 -3.64
CA GLU A 169 -1.27 -31.53 -4.47
C GLU A 169 -2.71 -31.63 -5.00
N ASP A 170 -3.68 -31.07 -4.30
CA ASP A 170 -5.10 -31.15 -4.63
C ASP A 170 -5.70 -29.74 -4.90
N PRO A 171 -5.95 -29.39 -6.18
CA PRO A 171 -6.52 -28.10 -6.56
C PRO A 171 -7.93 -27.82 -6.01
N ASP A 172 -8.74 -28.86 -5.81
CA ASP A 172 -10.12 -28.73 -5.32
C ASP A 172 -10.11 -28.52 -3.81
N PHE A 173 -9.26 -29.26 -3.08
CA PHE A 173 -8.96 -28.96 -1.68
C PHE A 173 -8.45 -27.52 -1.51
N ALA A 174 -7.53 -27.09 -2.38
CA ALA A 174 -7.01 -25.73 -2.35
C ALA A 174 -8.10 -24.67 -2.61
N LEU A 175 -9.05 -24.95 -3.51
CA LEU A 175 -10.21 -24.10 -3.77
C LEU A 175 -11.10 -23.97 -2.54
N GLN A 176 -11.41 -25.09 -1.89
CA GLN A 176 -12.22 -25.12 -0.67
C GLN A 176 -11.55 -24.35 0.48
N VAL A 177 -10.23 -24.50 0.67
CA VAL A 177 -9.47 -23.68 1.64
C VAL A 177 -9.49 -22.19 1.28
N ARG A 178 -9.47 -21.82 -0.01
CA ARG A 178 -9.60 -20.42 -0.44
C ARG A 178 -10.97 -19.80 -0.12
N MET A 179 -12.01 -20.59 0.11
CA MET A 179 -13.33 -20.06 0.52
C MET A 179 -13.27 -19.31 1.87
N PHE A 180 -12.33 -19.65 2.76
CA PHE A 180 -12.08 -18.87 3.97
C PHE A 180 -11.57 -17.46 3.65
N SER A 181 -10.70 -17.31 2.64
CA SER A 181 -10.28 -15.98 2.17
C SER A 181 -11.39 -15.24 1.44
N ALA A 182 -12.27 -15.96 0.76
CA ALA A 182 -13.43 -15.39 0.07
C ALA A 182 -14.42 -14.70 1.02
N LEU A 183 -14.40 -15.03 2.32
CA LEU A 183 -15.19 -14.34 3.35
C LEU A 183 -14.94 -12.83 3.39
N SER A 184 -13.76 -12.36 2.94
CA SER A 184 -13.45 -10.94 2.85
C SER A 184 -14.35 -10.20 1.84
N PHE A 185 -15.04 -10.92 0.96
CA PHE A 185 -15.97 -10.38 -0.02
C PHE A 185 -17.44 -10.53 0.38
N VAL A 186 -17.74 -11.08 1.55
CA VAL A 186 -19.12 -11.19 2.07
C VAL A 186 -19.50 -9.87 2.75
N PRO A 187 -20.73 -9.35 2.63
CA PRO A 187 -21.18 -8.23 3.45
C PRO A 187 -20.93 -8.50 4.94
N THR A 188 -20.40 -7.53 5.69
CA THR A 188 -20.07 -7.73 7.12
C THR A 188 -21.27 -8.18 7.96
N ARG A 189 -22.50 -7.74 7.60
CA ARG A 189 -23.76 -8.18 8.22
C ARG A 189 -24.01 -9.68 8.14
N ASP A 190 -23.51 -10.34 7.10
CA ASP A 190 -23.78 -11.76 6.79
C ASP A 190 -22.55 -12.64 7.09
N LEU A 191 -21.43 -12.03 7.49
CA LEU A 191 -20.14 -12.72 7.66
C LEU A 191 -20.21 -13.90 8.63
N LEU A 192 -20.83 -13.74 9.80
CA LEU A 192 -20.92 -14.80 10.80
C LEU A 192 -21.83 -15.96 10.33
N PRO A 193 -23.07 -15.73 9.85
CA PRO A 193 -23.88 -16.80 9.26
C PRO A 193 -23.22 -17.55 8.11
N VAL A 194 -22.51 -16.82 7.24
CA VAL A 194 -21.79 -17.43 6.10
C VAL A 194 -20.61 -18.27 6.58
N PHE A 195 -19.87 -17.80 7.57
CA PHE A 195 -18.78 -18.57 8.18
C PHE A 195 -19.30 -19.87 8.82
N ASP A 196 -20.40 -19.80 9.58
CA ASP A 196 -21.02 -20.98 10.18
C ASP A 196 -21.49 -21.99 9.11
N SER A 197 -22.02 -21.51 8.00
CA SER A 197 -22.41 -22.35 6.87
C SER A 197 -21.20 -23.06 6.24
N LEU A 198 -20.07 -22.35 6.10
CA LEU A 198 -18.81 -22.94 5.62
C LEU A 198 -18.29 -24.02 6.57
N LEU A 199 -18.34 -23.79 7.89
CA LEU A 199 -17.93 -24.77 8.90
C LEU A 199 -18.79 -26.05 8.90
N ARG A 200 -20.06 -25.95 8.48
CA ARG A 200 -20.98 -27.09 8.36
C ARG A 200 -20.90 -27.82 7.02
N SER A 201 -20.08 -27.36 6.09
CA SER A 201 -19.86 -28.04 4.81
C SER A 201 -19.23 -29.42 5.02
N ASP A 202 -19.53 -30.34 4.11
CA ASP A 202 -18.99 -31.71 4.18
C ASP A 202 -17.46 -31.71 4.02
N PHE A 203 -16.92 -30.80 3.19
CA PHE A 203 -15.47 -30.57 3.11
C PHE A 203 -14.82 -30.33 4.48
N VAL A 204 -15.39 -29.43 5.30
CA VAL A 204 -14.82 -29.11 6.63
C VAL A 204 -14.97 -30.30 7.58
N LYS A 205 -16.11 -31.01 7.54
CA LYS A 205 -16.34 -32.19 8.39
C LYS A 205 -15.36 -33.32 8.06
N ASP A 206 -15.19 -33.63 6.77
CA ASP A 206 -14.35 -34.72 6.30
C ASP A 206 -12.86 -34.45 6.55
N ASN A 207 -12.47 -33.17 6.59
CA ASN A 207 -11.09 -32.73 6.81
C ASN A 207 -10.86 -32.08 8.19
N ASN A 208 -11.78 -32.31 9.15
CA ASN A 208 -11.83 -31.56 10.41
C ASN A 208 -10.50 -31.56 11.18
N TYR A 209 -9.85 -32.72 11.31
CA TYR A 209 -8.58 -32.84 12.04
C TYR A 209 -7.47 -31.97 11.41
N MET A 210 -7.37 -31.98 10.07
CA MET A 210 -6.36 -31.22 9.33
C MET A 210 -6.64 -29.71 9.37
N LEU A 211 -7.92 -29.32 9.27
CA LEU A 211 -8.34 -27.92 9.17
C LEU A 211 -8.47 -27.21 10.52
N THR A 212 -8.71 -27.95 11.62
CA THR A 212 -8.93 -27.38 12.96
C THR A 212 -7.87 -26.34 13.36
N PRO A 213 -6.54 -26.57 13.20
CA PRO A 213 -5.54 -25.56 13.56
C PRO A 213 -5.63 -24.27 12.72
N PHE A 214 -6.03 -24.39 11.45
CA PHE A 214 -6.23 -23.24 10.55
C PHE A 214 -7.52 -22.49 10.90
N ILE A 215 -8.63 -23.20 11.09
CA ILE A 215 -9.92 -22.63 11.48
C ILE A 215 -9.81 -21.91 12.82
N ASN A 216 -9.19 -22.51 13.83
CA ASN A 216 -8.97 -21.87 15.14
C ASN A 216 -8.19 -20.55 15.02
N TYR A 217 -7.17 -20.52 14.17
CA TYR A 217 -6.44 -19.29 13.87
C TYR A 217 -7.34 -18.27 13.17
N PHE A 218 -8.12 -18.72 12.18
CA PHE A 218 -8.96 -17.85 11.37
C PHE A 218 -10.05 -17.19 12.22
N GLU A 219 -10.72 -17.97 13.08
CA GLU A 219 -11.68 -17.49 14.06
C GLU A 219 -11.05 -16.48 15.02
N SER A 220 -9.98 -16.86 15.72
CA SER A 220 -9.38 -16.00 16.75
C SER A 220 -8.82 -14.69 16.17
N THR A 221 -8.37 -14.70 14.92
CA THR A 221 -7.74 -13.54 14.30
C THR A 221 -8.74 -12.66 13.54
N TRP A 222 -9.66 -13.24 12.76
CA TRP A 222 -10.42 -12.52 11.74
C TRP A 222 -11.93 -12.49 11.98
N VAL A 223 -12.52 -13.60 12.44
CA VAL A 223 -13.99 -13.73 12.52
C VAL A 223 -14.53 -13.47 13.91
N GLY A 224 -13.90 -14.04 14.94
CA GLY A 224 -14.37 -14.03 16.32
C GLY A 224 -15.12 -15.31 16.69
N ARG A 225 -15.33 -15.47 17.99
CA ARG A 225 -16.17 -16.49 18.62
C ARG A 225 -17.26 -15.80 19.42
N GLU A 226 -18.34 -16.50 19.74
CA GLU A 226 -19.48 -15.96 20.50
C GLU A 226 -19.06 -15.19 21.77
N ARG A 227 -18.05 -15.69 22.49
CA ARG A 227 -17.53 -15.09 23.73
C ARG A 227 -16.22 -14.30 23.56
N SER A 228 -15.70 -14.16 22.34
CA SER A 228 -14.40 -13.54 22.11
C SER A 228 -14.33 -12.83 20.77
N LYS A 229 -14.22 -11.50 20.81
CA LYS A 229 -14.06 -10.67 19.60
C LYS A 229 -12.77 -11.05 18.85
N PRO A 230 -12.75 -10.94 17.51
CA PRO A 230 -11.54 -11.20 16.74
C PRO A 230 -10.44 -10.17 17.07
N ARG A 231 -9.19 -10.57 16.88
CA ARG A 231 -8.04 -9.65 17.00
C ARG A 231 -8.11 -8.51 15.99
N MET A 232 -8.64 -8.77 14.79
CA MET A 232 -8.83 -7.81 13.70
C MET A 232 -10.32 -7.51 13.54
N LYS A 233 -10.71 -6.24 13.57
CA LYS A 233 -12.10 -5.84 13.31
C LYS A 233 -12.49 -6.22 11.87
N HIS A 234 -13.75 -6.58 11.64
CA HIS A 234 -14.24 -7.01 10.32
C HIS A 234 -14.01 -5.93 9.26
N GLU A 235 -14.22 -4.67 9.63
CA GLU A 235 -14.04 -3.50 8.77
C GLU A 235 -12.60 -3.32 8.27
N TRP A 236 -11.61 -3.83 9.03
CA TRP A 236 -10.21 -3.70 8.67
C TRP A 236 -9.77 -4.65 7.57
N TRP A 237 -10.48 -5.75 7.28
CA TRP A 237 -10.03 -6.72 6.29
C TRP A 237 -11.11 -7.08 5.26
N ASN A 238 -12.36 -6.76 5.56
CA ASN A 238 -13.45 -6.94 4.63
C ASN A 238 -13.37 -5.92 3.47
N VAL A 239 -13.49 -6.42 2.25
CA VAL A 239 -13.38 -5.65 1.01
C VAL A 239 -14.69 -5.59 0.24
N HIS A 240 -15.81 -6.12 0.75
CA HIS A 240 -17.10 -6.16 0.03
C HIS A 240 -17.50 -4.78 -0.49
N SER A 241 -17.62 -3.79 0.40
CA SER A 241 -17.94 -2.41 0.00
C SER A 241 -16.82 -1.76 -0.82
N SER A 242 -15.55 -2.05 -0.52
CA SER A 242 -14.41 -1.55 -1.29
C SER A 242 -14.47 -1.98 -2.76
N VAL A 243 -14.94 -3.20 -3.03
CA VAL A 243 -15.12 -3.70 -4.39
C VAL A 243 -16.20 -2.89 -5.11
N LEU A 244 -17.36 -2.69 -4.48
CA LEU A 244 -18.48 -1.94 -5.05
C LEU A 244 -18.14 -0.45 -5.27
N GLU A 245 -17.37 0.14 -4.36
CA GLU A 245 -16.88 1.53 -4.44
C GLU A 245 -15.70 1.69 -5.42
N GLY A 246 -15.18 0.59 -6.00
CA GLY A 246 -14.03 0.61 -6.91
C GLY A 246 -12.69 0.95 -6.24
N ILE A 247 -12.63 0.91 -4.90
CA ILE A 247 -11.46 1.20 -4.07
C ILE A 247 -10.36 0.16 -4.30
N ALA A 248 -9.11 0.62 -4.34
CA ALA A 248 -7.95 -0.26 -4.43
C ALA A 248 -7.83 -1.13 -3.17
N ARG A 249 -7.66 -2.45 -3.37
CA ARG A 249 -7.61 -3.45 -2.29
C ARG A 249 -6.19 -3.86 -1.91
N THR A 250 -5.20 -3.54 -2.75
CA THR A 250 -3.80 -3.88 -2.55
C THR A 250 -2.93 -2.64 -2.63
N ASN A 251 -1.78 -2.70 -1.98
CA ASN A 251 -0.77 -1.64 -1.91
C ASN A 251 0.29 -1.76 -3.02
N ASN A 252 0.04 -2.53 -4.09
CA ASN A 252 1.03 -2.83 -5.14
C ASN A 252 1.67 -1.57 -5.76
N ALA A 253 0.92 -0.47 -5.84
CA ALA A 253 1.46 0.80 -6.34
C ALA A 253 2.56 1.36 -5.42
N VAL A 254 2.35 1.28 -4.10
CA VAL A 254 3.32 1.67 -3.07
C VAL A 254 4.53 0.74 -3.10
N GLU A 255 4.31 -0.58 -3.16
CA GLU A 255 5.41 -1.56 -3.25
C GLU A 255 6.24 -1.39 -4.53
N ALA A 256 5.59 -1.15 -5.66
CA ALA A 256 6.27 -0.89 -6.93
C ALA A 256 7.07 0.41 -6.88
N TRP A 257 6.52 1.46 -6.24
CA TRP A 257 7.24 2.71 -6.02
C TRP A 257 8.46 2.49 -5.12
N ASN A 258 8.29 1.81 -3.97
CA ASN A 258 9.36 1.47 -3.03
C ASN A 258 10.48 0.68 -3.74
N SER A 259 10.14 -0.36 -4.50
CA SER A 259 11.12 -1.15 -5.25
C SER A 259 11.88 -0.31 -6.28
N ALA A 260 11.17 0.54 -7.04
CA ALA A 260 11.79 1.42 -8.02
C ALA A 260 12.66 2.50 -7.35
N PHE A 261 12.25 3.00 -6.19
CA PHE A 261 13.00 3.96 -5.39
C PHE A 261 14.28 3.33 -4.84
N SER A 262 14.20 2.19 -4.16
CA SER A 262 15.38 1.48 -3.63
C SER A 262 16.40 1.15 -4.72
N LYS A 263 15.97 0.75 -5.91
CA LYS A 263 16.86 0.54 -7.07
C LYS A 263 17.56 1.82 -7.54
N ARG A 264 16.90 2.98 -7.43
CA ARG A 264 17.48 4.29 -7.78
C ARG A 264 18.44 4.80 -6.71
N VAL A 265 18.16 4.52 -5.44
CA VAL A 265 19.08 4.76 -4.34
C VAL A 265 20.35 3.92 -4.51
N GLY A 266 20.20 2.64 -4.91
CA GLY A 266 21.31 1.77 -5.28
C GLY A 266 22.22 1.37 -4.13
N SER A 267 21.81 1.62 -2.89
CA SER A 267 22.52 1.25 -1.65
C SER A 267 21.53 1.00 -0.53
N SER A 268 21.81 0.00 0.33
CA SER A 268 21.05 -0.27 1.55
C SER A 268 21.32 0.77 2.65
N ASN A 269 22.48 1.42 2.62
CA ASN A 269 22.90 2.44 3.57
C ASN A 269 23.40 3.68 2.80
N PRO A 270 22.50 4.42 2.14
CA PRO A 270 22.90 5.61 1.39
C PRO A 270 23.40 6.70 2.33
N ASN A 271 24.32 7.53 1.82
CA ASN A 271 24.60 8.81 2.45
C ASN A 271 23.31 9.65 2.52
N LEU A 272 23.04 10.28 3.66
CA LEU A 272 21.79 10.99 3.92
C LEU A 272 21.56 12.15 2.94
N PHE A 273 22.60 12.94 2.65
CA PHE A 273 22.50 14.03 1.67
C PHE A 273 22.20 13.48 0.28
N ARG A 274 22.86 12.37 -0.08
CA ARG A 274 22.60 11.69 -1.35
C ARG A 274 21.16 11.15 -1.42
N PHE A 275 20.65 10.63 -0.31
CA PHE A 275 19.27 10.16 -0.20
C PHE A 275 18.27 11.30 -0.43
N VAL A 276 18.47 12.46 0.21
CA VAL A 276 17.60 13.63 0.02
C VAL A 276 17.66 14.17 -1.41
N GLU A 277 18.83 14.17 -2.07
CA GLU A 277 18.93 14.52 -3.50
C GLU A 277 18.09 13.60 -4.40
N ILE A 278 18.04 12.31 -4.07
CA ILE A 278 17.21 11.34 -4.78
C ILE A 278 15.73 11.60 -4.48
N LEU A 279 15.35 11.94 -3.24
CA LEU A 279 13.98 12.34 -2.91
C LEU A 279 13.52 13.57 -3.72
N ILE A 280 14.35 14.60 -3.85
CA ILE A 280 14.05 15.78 -4.68
C ILE A 280 13.85 15.38 -6.16
N THR A 281 14.68 14.45 -6.64
CA THR A 281 14.55 13.92 -8.01
C THR A 281 13.23 13.14 -8.19
N GLU A 282 12.80 12.38 -7.16
CA GLU A 282 11.51 11.69 -7.16
C GLU A 282 10.32 12.66 -7.10
N GLN A 283 10.43 13.74 -6.33
CA GLN A 283 9.40 14.77 -6.28
C GLN A 283 9.18 15.37 -7.67
N ALA A 284 10.25 15.76 -8.37
CA ALA A 284 10.15 16.32 -9.71
C ALA A 284 9.51 15.34 -10.71
N LYS A 285 9.83 14.04 -10.60
CA LYS A 285 9.20 12.99 -11.40
C LYS A 285 7.71 12.84 -11.09
N THR A 286 7.34 12.92 -9.81
CA THR A 286 5.95 12.83 -9.34
C THR A 286 5.14 14.01 -9.86
N ASP A 287 5.66 15.23 -9.75
CA ASP A 287 5.02 16.44 -10.30
C ASP A 287 4.78 16.31 -11.80
N PHE A 288 5.78 15.80 -12.54
CA PHE A 288 5.62 15.55 -13.97
C PHE A 288 4.51 14.53 -14.26
N MET A 289 4.44 13.44 -13.51
CA MET A 289 3.39 12.43 -13.66
C MET A 289 2.01 13.00 -13.33
N VAL A 290 1.88 13.78 -12.26
CA VAL A 290 0.61 14.42 -11.85
C VAL A 290 0.15 15.41 -12.91
N ASN A 291 1.03 16.32 -13.36
CA ASN A 291 0.68 17.32 -14.37
C ASN A 291 0.27 16.67 -15.70
N ASN A 292 0.98 15.62 -16.14
CA ASN A 292 0.58 14.89 -17.33
C ASN A 292 -0.76 14.18 -17.18
N CYS A 293 -1.01 13.57 -16.01
CA CYS A 293 -2.29 12.91 -15.74
C CYS A 293 -3.45 13.92 -15.75
N LEU A 294 -3.25 15.12 -15.19
CA LEU A 294 -4.24 16.19 -15.20
C LEU A 294 -4.47 16.75 -16.62
N ALA A 295 -3.42 16.86 -17.43
CA ALA A 295 -3.50 17.43 -18.77
C ALA A 295 -4.04 16.45 -19.83
N GLN A 296 -3.63 15.18 -19.75
CA GLN A 296 -3.90 14.17 -20.79
C GLN A 296 -4.81 13.02 -20.31
N GLY A 297 -5.15 12.97 -19.02
CA GLY A 297 -5.78 11.81 -18.41
C GLY A 297 -4.79 10.70 -18.07
N SER A 298 -5.26 9.67 -17.36
CA SER A 298 -4.44 8.51 -17.00
C SER A 298 -4.33 7.55 -18.18
N ASN A 299 -3.20 7.56 -18.88
CA ASN A 299 -2.99 6.76 -20.09
C ASN A 299 -2.48 5.33 -19.82
N THR A 300 -2.17 4.97 -18.57
CA THR A 300 -1.68 3.63 -18.24
C THR A 300 -2.79 2.71 -17.76
N LEU A 301 -3.36 1.96 -18.71
CA LEU A 301 -4.29 0.89 -18.41
C LEU A 301 -3.56 -0.29 -17.74
N PRO A 302 -4.09 -0.84 -16.62
CA PRO A 302 -3.57 -2.09 -16.06
C PRO A 302 -3.64 -3.22 -17.10
N LYS A 303 -2.73 -4.20 -16.97
CA LYS A 303 -2.73 -5.39 -17.86
C LYS A 303 -4.14 -5.99 -17.89
N LYS A 304 -4.59 -6.41 -19.09
CA LYS A 304 -5.94 -6.95 -19.34
C LYS A 304 -6.40 -7.95 -18.27
N ARG A 305 -5.55 -8.92 -17.92
CA ARG A 305 -5.83 -9.92 -16.86
C ARG A 305 -6.30 -9.33 -15.52
N TYR A 306 -5.71 -8.20 -15.09
CA TYR A 306 -6.06 -7.56 -13.82
C TYR A 306 -7.37 -6.78 -13.93
N ARG A 307 -7.63 -6.15 -15.08
CA ARG A 307 -8.89 -5.47 -15.36
C ARG A 307 -10.05 -6.45 -15.42
N ASP A 308 -9.88 -7.55 -16.16
CA ASP A 308 -10.90 -8.58 -16.31
C ASP A 308 -11.20 -9.24 -14.96
N ARG A 309 -10.18 -9.54 -14.15
CA ARG A 309 -10.37 -10.05 -12.79
C ARG A 309 -11.07 -9.06 -11.86
N LYS A 310 -10.72 -7.76 -11.93
CA LYS A 310 -11.40 -6.70 -11.16
C LYS A 310 -12.89 -6.69 -11.51
N LYS A 311 -13.23 -6.67 -12.81
CA LYS A 311 -14.61 -6.69 -13.29
C LYS A 311 -15.37 -7.95 -12.88
N ARG A 312 -14.74 -9.14 -12.95
CA ARG A 312 -15.37 -10.39 -12.48
C ARG A 312 -15.70 -10.34 -11.00
N LEU A 313 -14.77 -9.87 -10.16
CA LEU A 313 -15.01 -9.73 -8.73
C LEU A 313 -16.12 -8.70 -8.43
N GLU A 314 -16.16 -7.57 -9.14
CA GLU A 314 -17.24 -6.58 -9.03
C GLU A 314 -18.61 -7.17 -9.39
N ASN A 315 -18.69 -7.91 -10.48
CA ASN A 315 -19.92 -8.59 -10.90
C ASN A 315 -20.37 -9.65 -9.88
N LEU A 316 -19.43 -10.45 -9.35
CA LEU A 316 -19.76 -11.46 -8.33
C LEU A 316 -20.30 -10.80 -7.06
N VAL A 317 -19.60 -9.80 -6.55
CA VAL A 317 -19.98 -9.07 -5.33
C VAL A 317 -21.31 -8.33 -5.48
N SER A 318 -21.55 -7.68 -6.62
CA SER A 318 -22.84 -7.00 -6.87
C SER A 318 -24.02 -7.96 -7.00
N SER A 319 -23.78 -9.24 -7.31
CA SER A 319 -24.78 -10.30 -7.37
C SER A 319 -24.89 -11.14 -6.09
N TYR A 320 -24.29 -10.70 -4.97
CA TYR A 320 -24.23 -11.48 -3.73
C TYR A 320 -25.60 -11.98 -3.26
N ASP A 321 -26.60 -11.08 -3.16
CA ASP A 321 -27.94 -11.41 -2.66
C ASP A 321 -28.74 -12.37 -3.59
N GLN A 322 -28.22 -12.67 -4.79
CA GLN A 322 -28.86 -13.55 -5.78
C GLN A 322 -28.26 -14.97 -5.80
N ARG A 323 -27.28 -15.26 -4.94
CA ARG A 323 -26.52 -16.52 -4.95
C ARG A 323 -26.65 -17.28 -3.65
N GLY A 324 -26.51 -18.61 -3.73
CA GLY A 324 -26.25 -19.43 -2.56
C GLY A 324 -24.95 -19.00 -1.89
N THR A 325 -24.93 -19.01 -0.56
CA THR A 325 -23.79 -18.55 0.23
C THR A 325 -22.48 -19.28 -0.10
N LEU A 326 -22.51 -20.61 -0.20
CA LEU A 326 -21.32 -21.40 -0.54
C LEU A 326 -20.92 -21.20 -2.01
N ASP A 327 -21.89 -21.16 -2.92
CA ASP A 327 -21.65 -20.87 -4.35
C ASP A 327 -20.96 -19.51 -4.55
N PHE A 328 -21.35 -18.52 -3.76
CA PHE A 328 -20.70 -17.21 -3.77
C PHE A 328 -19.24 -17.31 -3.33
N LEU A 329 -18.97 -17.98 -2.19
CA LEU A 329 -17.61 -18.16 -1.69
C LEU A 329 -16.73 -18.90 -2.69
N GLU A 330 -17.24 -19.97 -3.31
CA GLU A 330 -16.53 -20.75 -4.32
C GLU A 330 -16.23 -19.91 -5.57
N ALA A 331 -17.21 -19.17 -6.08
CA ALA A 331 -17.03 -18.28 -7.23
C ALA A 331 -15.97 -17.19 -6.98
N ILE A 332 -15.92 -16.64 -5.76
CA ILE A 332 -14.85 -15.72 -5.34
C ILE A 332 -13.51 -16.47 -5.22
N ALA A 333 -13.50 -17.68 -4.65
CA ALA A 333 -12.31 -18.52 -4.46
C ALA A 333 -11.60 -18.86 -5.77
N HIS A 334 -12.33 -19.01 -6.88
CA HIS A 334 -11.77 -19.16 -8.23
C HIS A 334 -11.04 -17.91 -8.74
N ASN A 335 -11.33 -16.73 -8.20
CA ASN A 335 -10.79 -15.45 -8.65
C ASN A 335 -9.68 -14.92 -7.74
N ILE A 336 -9.29 -15.65 -6.70
CA ILE A 336 -8.24 -15.28 -5.75
C ILE A 336 -7.17 -16.37 -5.68
N SER A 337 -5.94 -15.97 -5.36
CA SER A 337 -4.79 -16.88 -5.28
C SER A 337 -3.81 -16.34 -4.24
N PHE A 338 -3.10 -17.23 -3.55
CA PHE A 338 -2.04 -16.91 -2.60
C PHE A 338 -0.67 -16.85 -3.26
#